data_AF-A0A2E9Y037-F1
#
_entry.id   AF-A0A2E9Y037-F1
#
_cell.length_a   1.000
_cell.length_b   1.000
_cell.length_c   1.000
_cell.angle_alpha   90.00
_cell.angle_beta   90.00
_cell.angle_gamma   90.00
#
_symmetry.space_group_name_H-M   'P 1'
#
loop_
_entity.id
_entity.type
_entity.pdbx_description
1 polymer ?
#
loop_
_entity_poly.entity_id
_entity_poly.type
_entity_poly.pdbx_seq_one_letter_code
_entity_poly.pdbx_strand_id
1 'polypeptide(L)'
;MGLGQMLFGPLSDRLGRRPLLLAGIILYVLTSALCAMSTGIEMLIGLRLLQALGGSAAAVIARAMVRDFFSGDEAARVLSLIMLVMGAAPLIAPFIGGYVLVWFQWRAIF
;
A
#
# COMPACT_ATOMS: atom_id res chain seq x y z
N MET A 1 -5.49 9.12 -2.33
CA MET A 1 -5.99 8.32 -1.19
C MET A 1 -7.50 8.42 -1.00
N GLY A 2 -8.14 9.61 -1.04
CA GLY A 2 -9.58 9.76 -0.76
C GLY A 2 -10.56 8.94 -1.62
N LEU A 3 -10.41 8.94 -2.95
CA LEU A 3 -11.34 8.22 -3.85
C LEU A 3 -11.24 6.68 -3.74
N GLY A 4 -10.03 6.15 -3.53
CA GLY A 4 -9.82 4.72 -3.33
C GLY A 4 -10.53 4.22 -2.08
N GLN A 5 -10.46 4.96 -0.97
CA GLN A 5 -11.11 4.56 0.29
C GLN A 5 -12.63 4.44 0.17
N MET A 6 -13.28 5.29 -0.65
CA MET A 6 -14.71 5.21 -0.92
C MET A 6 -15.10 3.96 -1.72
N LEU A 7 -14.23 3.47 -2.61
CA LEU A 7 -14.48 2.25 -3.39
C LEU A 7 -14.17 0.99 -2.57
N PHE A 8 -13.06 0.98 -1.83
CA PHE A 8 -12.61 -0.22 -1.12
C PHE A 8 -13.46 -0.56 0.11
N GLY A 9 -14.20 0.39 0.71
CA GLY A 9 -15.11 0.11 1.83
C GLY A 9 -16.25 -0.85 1.43
N PRO A 10 -17.19 -0.42 0.58
CA PRO A 10 -18.32 -1.26 0.16
C PRO A 10 -17.89 -2.53 -0.58
N LEU A 11 -16.80 -2.46 -1.35
CA LEU A 11 -16.27 -3.59 -2.09
C LEU A 11 -15.63 -4.63 -1.17
N SER A 12 -14.97 -4.20 -0.08
CA SER A 12 -14.41 -5.10 0.95
C SER A 12 -15.50 -5.88 1.67
N ASP A 13 -16.64 -5.26 1.92
CA ASP A 13 -17.73 -5.90 2.65
C ASP A 13 -18.50 -6.90 1.76
N ARG A 14 -18.43 -6.78 0.42
CA ARG A 14 -19.04 -7.71 -0.54
C ARG A 14 -18.13 -8.85 -1.01
N LEU A 15 -16.85 -8.58 -1.27
CA LEU A 15 -15.89 -9.57 -1.82
C LEU A 15 -15.11 -10.32 -0.73
N GLY A 16 -15.24 -9.88 0.52
CA GLY A 16 -14.43 -10.36 1.64
C GLY A 16 -13.09 -9.63 1.74
N ARG A 17 -12.64 -9.44 2.98
CA ARG A 17 -11.45 -8.63 3.30
C ARG A 17 -10.15 -9.20 2.71
N ARG A 18 -9.92 -10.51 2.88
CA ARG A 18 -8.66 -11.17 2.47
C ARG A 18 -8.46 -11.21 0.94
N PRO A 19 -9.43 -11.63 0.11
CA PRO A 19 -9.27 -11.61 -1.36
C PRO A 19 -9.00 -10.21 -1.90
N LEU A 20 -9.69 -9.19 -1.37
CA LEU A 20 -9.52 -7.82 -1.82
C LEU A 20 -8.16 -7.22 -1.43
N LEU A 21 -7.65 -7.55 -0.24
CA LEU A 21 -6.30 -7.16 0.18
C LEU A 21 -5.25 -7.77 -0.75
N LEU A 22 -5.36 -9.07 -1.03
CA LEU A 22 -4.44 -9.76 -1.93
C LEU A 22 -4.50 -9.20 -3.34
N ALA A 23 -5.69 -8.90 -3.87
CA ALA A 23 -5.85 -8.27 -5.17
C ALA A 23 -5.17 -6.89 -5.22
N GLY A 24 -5.31 -6.07 -4.17
CA GLY A 24 -4.65 -4.77 -4.06
C GLY A 24 -3.12 -4.88 -4.00
N ILE A 25 -2.60 -5.85 -3.24
CA ILE A 25 -1.15 -6.13 -3.15
C ILE A 25 -0.61 -6.59 -4.51
N ILE A 26 -1.30 -7.52 -5.19
CA ILE A 26 -0.90 -7.99 -6.51
C ILE A 26 -0.89 -6.83 -7.50
N LEU A 27 -1.93 -5.99 -7.52
CA LEU A 27 -1.98 -4.81 -8.38
C LEU A 27 -0.82 -3.85 -8.08
N TYR A 28 -0.51 -3.62 -6.80
CA TYR A 28 0.61 -2.77 -6.38
C TYR A 28 1.96 -3.32 -6.88
N VAL A 29 2.23 -4.61 -6.69
CA VAL A 29 3.47 -5.26 -7.12
C VAL A 29 3.62 -5.24 -8.64
N LEU A 30 2.55 -5.55 -9.38
CA LEU A 30 2.57 -5.53 -10.84
C LEU A 30 2.83 -4.12 -11.38
N THR A 31 2.16 -3.11 -10.81
CA THR A 31 2.35 -1.71 -11.22
C THR A 31 3.71 -1.17 -10.81
N SER A 32 4.29 -1.60 -9.69
CA SER A 32 5.69 -1.34 -9.31
C SER A 32 6.67 -1.83 -10.37
N ALA A 33 6.55 -3.11 -10.78
CA ALA A 33 7.41 -3.69 -11.81
C ALA A 33 7.27 -2.94 -13.15
N LEU A 34 6.04 -2.58 -13.54
CA LEU A 34 5.78 -1.79 -14.74
C LEU A 34 6.35 -0.36 -14.63
N CYS A 35 6.33 0.26 -13.46
CA CYS A 35 6.95 1.57 -13.24
C CYS A 35 8.46 1.52 -13.44
N ALA A 36 9.12 0.46 -12.94
CA ALA A 36 10.55 0.24 -13.16
C ALA A 36 10.90 0.10 -14.65
N MET A 37 10.00 -0.46 -15.47
CA MET A 37 10.16 -0.61 -16.92
C MET A 37 9.68 0.60 -17.74
N SER A 38 9.23 1.69 -17.09
CA SER A 38 8.67 2.83 -17.81
C SER A 38 9.71 3.54 -18.69
N THR A 39 9.24 3.96 -19.87
CA THR A 39 10.04 4.63 -20.92
C THR A 39 9.76 6.12 -21.03
N GLY A 40 8.76 6.64 -20.30
CA GLY A 40 8.36 8.04 -20.35
C GLY A 40 7.51 8.46 -19.16
N ILE A 41 7.40 9.78 -18.95
CA ILE A 41 6.73 10.37 -17.79
C ILE A 41 5.22 10.11 -17.78
N GLU A 42 4.56 10.14 -18.95
CA GLU A 42 3.13 9.88 -19.07
C GLU A 42 2.76 8.46 -18.63
N MET A 43 3.56 7.47 -19.04
CA MET A 43 3.41 6.08 -18.61
C MET A 43 3.61 5.95 -17.10
N LEU A 44 4.63 6.62 -16.55
CA LEU A 44 4.92 6.60 -15.12
C LEU A 44 3.78 7.21 -14.29
N ILE A 45 3.19 8.32 -14.75
CA ILE A 45 2.04 8.96 -14.09
C ILE A 45 0.83 8.03 -14.11
N GLY A 46 0.49 7.46 -15.27
CA GLY A 46 -0.62 6.51 -15.40
C GLY A 46 -0.47 5.29 -14.50
N LEU A 47 0.72 4.69 -14.47
CA LEU A 47 1.03 3.56 -13.61
C LEU A 47 0.99 3.92 -12.12
N ARG A 48 1.43 5.12 -11.73
CA ARG A 48 1.32 5.59 -10.34
C ARG A 48 -0.12 5.75 -9.88
N LEU A 49 -1.04 6.15 -10.76
CA LEU A 49 -2.46 6.18 -10.43
C LEU A 49 -2.98 4.77 -10.12
N LEU A 50 -2.64 3.79 -10.96
CA LEU A 50 -3.00 2.39 -10.73
C LEU A 50 -2.33 1.81 -9.47
N GLN A 51 -1.07 2.13 -9.24
CA GLN A 51 -0.32 1.72 -8.06
C GLN A 51 -0.93 2.31 -6.78
N ALA A 52 -1.36 3.58 -6.81
CA ALA A 52 -2.03 4.23 -5.69
C ALA A 52 -3.39 3.58 -5.36
N LEU A 53 -4.12 3.09 -6.38
CA LEU A 53 -5.34 2.30 -6.16
C LEU A 53 -5.01 0.99 -5.42
N GLY A 54 -4.03 0.22 -5.91
CA GLY A 54 -3.59 -1.02 -5.26
C GLY A 54 -3.10 -0.81 -3.82
N GLY A 55 -2.29 0.23 -3.60
CA GLY A 55 -1.76 0.58 -2.27
C GLY A 55 -2.83 1.04 -1.28
N SER A 56 -3.93 1.64 -1.76
CA SER A 56 -5.01 2.08 -0.88
C SER A 56 -5.82 0.94 -0.25
N ALA A 57 -5.83 -0.25 -0.88
CA ALA A 57 -6.47 -1.44 -0.34
C ALA A 57 -5.85 -1.86 1.01
N ALA A 58 -4.51 -1.83 1.11
CA ALA A 58 -3.81 -2.19 2.34
C ALA A 58 -4.18 -1.28 3.52
N ALA A 59 -4.24 0.04 3.30
CA ALA A 59 -4.54 1.01 4.35
C ALA A 59 -5.98 0.88 4.90
N VAL A 60 -6.95 0.56 4.04
CA VAL A 60 -8.37 0.42 4.42
C VAL A 60 -8.63 -0.93 5.06
N ILE A 61 -8.21 -2.00 4.39
CA ILE A 61 -8.57 -3.37 4.77
C ILE A 61 -7.83 -3.80 6.04
N ALA A 62 -6.57 -3.38 6.24
CA ALA A 62 -5.85 -3.69 7.47
C ALA A 62 -6.59 -3.19 8.72
N ARG A 63 -7.06 -1.93 8.71
CA ARG A 63 -7.80 -1.35 9.84
C ARG A 63 -9.16 -2.03 10.04
N ALA A 64 -9.83 -2.40 8.95
CA ALA A 64 -11.10 -3.10 9.00
C ALA A 64 -10.95 -4.53 9.56
N MET A 65 -9.92 -5.27 9.14
CA MET A 65 -9.61 -6.60 9.70
C MET A 65 -9.32 -6.54 11.19
N VAL A 66 -8.61 -5.52 11.68
CA VAL A 66 -8.35 -5.40 13.12
C VAL A 66 -9.66 -5.29 13.91
N ARG A 67 -10.63 -4.53 13.40
CA ARG A 67 -11.94 -4.38 14.04
C ARG A 67 -12.82 -5.64 13.96
N ASP A 68 -12.56 -6.51 12.99
CA ASP A 68 -13.32 -7.75 12.81
C ASP A 68 -12.78 -8.91 13.66
N PHE A 69 -11.46 -8.97 13.83
CA PHE A 69 -10.80 -10.11 14.50
C PHE A 69 -10.41 -9.83 15.95
N PHE A 70 -10.31 -8.57 16.37
CA PHE A 70 -9.87 -8.20 17.71
C PHE A 70 -10.89 -7.30 18.40
N SER A 71 -10.95 -7.37 19.74
CA SER A 71 -11.82 -6.54 20.56
C SER A 71 -11.10 -6.02 21.81
N GLY A 72 -11.63 -4.95 22.41
CA GLY A 72 -11.09 -4.35 23.63
C GLY A 72 -9.61 -3.93 23.50
N ASP A 73 -8.83 -4.22 24.54
CA ASP A 73 -7.41 -3.84 24.64
C ASP A 73 -6.53 -4.45 23.53
N GLU A 74 -6.91 -5.62 23.02
CA GLU A 74 -6.16 -6.29 21.95
C GLU A 74 -6.27 -5.52 20.63
N ALA A 75 -7.46 -5.03 20.29
CA ALA A 75 -7.68 -4.19 19.12
C ALA A 75 -6.89 -2.87 19.22
N ALA A 76 -6.87 -2.26 20.42
CA ALA A 76 -6.10 -1.04 20.67
C ALA A 76 -4.59 -1.28 20.46
N ARG A 77 -4.05 -2.38 21.02
CA ARG A 77 -2.63 -2.75 20.86
C ARG A 77 -2.26 -2.97 19.39
N VAL A 78 -3.09 -3.69 18.63
CA VAL A 78 -2.82 -3.95 17.20
C VAL A 78 -2.92 -2.65 16.37
N LEU A 79 -3.89 -1.78 16.64
CA LEU A 79 -3.98 -0.48 15.99
C LEU A 79 -2.77 0.40 16.29
N SER A 80 -2.30 0.42 17.54
CA SER A 80 -1.07 1.14 17.92
C SER A 80 0.15 0.62 17.16
N LEU A 81 0.29 -0.70 16.99
CA LEU A 81 1.35 -1.29 16.18
C LEU A 81 1.26 -0.84 14.70
N ILE A 82 0.07 -0.84 14.11
CA ILE A 82 -0.13 -0.33 12.74
C ILE A 82 0.28 1.13 12.64
N MET A 83 -0.10 1.98 13.60
CA MET A 83 0.28 3.39 13.61
C MET A 83 1.79 3.58 13.76
N LEU A 84 2.44 2.79 14.61
CA LEU A 84 3.89 2.80 14.78
C LEU A 84 4.60 2.47 13.48
N VAL A 85 4.19 1.39 12.80
CA VAL A 85 4.76 1.01 11.50
C VAL A 85 4.52 2.09 10.44
N MET A 86 3.32 2.66 10.39
CA MET A 86 2.97 3.73 9.45
C MET A 86 3.78 5.03 9.70
N GLY A 87 4.16 5.31 10.95
CA GLY A 87 5.00 6.45 11.30
C GLY A 87 6.49 6.19 11.08
N ALA A 88 6.97 4.98 11.38
CA ALA A 88 8.37 4.60 11.23
C ALA A 88 8.76 4.37 9.76
N ALA A 89 7.86 3.82 8.93
CA ALA A 89 8.19 3.50 7.54
C ALA A 89 8.64 4.73 6.71
N PRO A 90 7.95 5.89 6.73
CA PRO A 90 8.41 7.10 6.03
C PRO A 90 9.73 7.65 6.55
N LEU A 91 10.08 7.38 7.81
CA LEU A 91 11.36 7.80 8.37
C LEU A 91 12.50 6.93 7.83
N ILE A 92 12.30 5.61 7.76
CA ILE A 92 13.34 4.65 7.38
C ILE A 92 13.48 4.53 5.86
N ALA A 93 12.38 4.60 5.12
CA ALA A 93 12.34 4.36 3.68
C ALA A 93 13.29 5.26 2.86
N PRO A 94 13.43 6.59 3.12
CA PRO A 94 14.36 7.44 2.38
C PRO A 94 15.83 7.07 2.60
N PHE A 95 16.21 6.59 3.79
CA PHE A 95 17.58 6.15 4.05
C PHE A 95 17.91 4.89 3.23
N ILE A 96 17.01 3.90 3.27
CA ILE A 96 17.18 2.66 2.49
C ILE A 96 17.17 2.99 0.99
N GLY A 97 16.17 3.74 0.53
CA GLY A 97 16.05 4.13 -0.87
C GLY A 97 17.23 4.95 -1.37
N GLY A 98 17.70 5.91 -0.55
CA GLY A 98 18.90 6.70 -0.85
C GLY A 98 20.15 5.83 -0.98
N TYR A 99 20.34 4.86 -0.08
CA TYR A 99 21.46 3.93 -0.15
C TYR A 99 21.40 3.03 -1.39
N VAL A 100 20.22 2.55 -1.77
CA VAL A 100 20.01 1.79 -3.01
C VAL A 100 20.40 2.62 -4.23
N LEU A 101 20.07 3.91 -4.26
CA LEU A 101 20.38 4.82 -5.37
C LEU A 101 21.88 5.14 -5.52
N VAL A 102 22.71 4.87 -4.51
CA VAL A 102 24.17 5.01 -4.64
C VAL A 102 24.73 3.97 -5.62
N TRP A 103 24.15 2.77 -5.62
CA TRP A 103 24.66 1.63 -6.39
C TRP A 103 23.79 1.29 -7.62
N PHE A 104 22.50 1.63 -7.57
CA PHE A 104 21.52 1.30 -8.59
C PHE A 104 20.82 2.55 -9.14
N GLN A 105 20.21 2.40 -10.32
CA GLN A 105 19.42 3.46 -10.93
C GLN A 105 18.07 3.66 -10.22
N TRP A 106 17.42 4.80 -10.48
CA TRP A 106 16.09 5.15 -9.93
C TRP A 106 14.99 4.12 -10.16
N ARG A 107 15.17 3.20 -11.11
CA ARG A 107 14.24 2.09 -11.36
C ARG A 107 14.25 1.04 -10.24
N ALA A 108 15.34 0.94 -9.48
CA ALA A 108 15.51 -0.06 -8.42
C ALA A 108 14.76 0.25 -7.12
N ILE A 109 14.20 1.46 -6.99
CA ILE A 109 13.41 1.86 -5.82
C ILE A 109 11.89 1.65 -6.00
N PHE A 110 11.47 0.99 -7.09
CA PHE A 110 10.07 0.63 -7.38
C PHE A 110 9.77 -0.81 -7.02
#